data_AF-A0A0L6U169-F1
#
_entry.id   AF-A0A0L6U169-F1
#
_cell.length_a   1.000
_cell.length_b   1.000
_cell.length_c   1.000
_cell.angle_alpha   90.00
_cell.angle_beta   90.00
_cell.angle_gamma   90.00
#
_symmetry.space_group_name_H-M   'P 1'
#
loop_
_entity.id
_entity.type
_entity.pdbx_description
1 polymer ?
#
loop_
_entity_poly.entity_id
_entity_poly.type
_entity_poly.pdbx_seq_one_letter_code
_entity_poly.pdbx_strand_id
1 'polypeptide(L)'
;MSVVPKTKENVRKCMCTKCPSYTLICKVKSVPDKVSVSFSDLESKGHAEVMFCAYEPSRCIEKEKGCLCETCELFREYNLKNSFYCIVAGGKL
;
A
#
# COMPACT_ATOMS: atom_id res chain seq x y z
N MET A 1 10.51 -7.10 4.74
CA MET A 1 9.52 -7.96 5.43
C MET A 1 8.29 -7.12 5.72
N SER A 2 7.09 -7.65 5.48
CA SER A 2 5.84 -6.94 5.78
C SER A 2 5.61 -6.91 7.30
N VAL A 3 5.47 -5.71 7.86
CA VAL A 3 5.19 -5.53 9.31
C VAL A 3 3.68 -5.66 9.59
N VAL A 4 2.85 -5.34 8.60
CA VAL A 4 1.39 -5.34 8.74
C VAL A 4 0.77 -6.62 8.14
N PRO A 5 -0.01 -7.39 8.90
CA PRO A 5 -0.75 -8.54 8.40
C PRO A 5 -1.79 -8.17 7.33
N LYS A 6 -1.93 -9.02 6.32
CA LYS A 6 -2.91 -8.87 5.24
C LYS A 6 -4.29 -9.37 5.68
N THR A 7 -5.03 -8.56 6.44
CA THR A 7 -6.36 -8.91 6.98
C THR A 7 -7.45 -8.00 6.44
N LYS A 8 -8.72 -8.42 6.57
CA LYS A 8 -9.87 -7.60 6.16
C LYS A 8 -9.94 -6.25 6.85
N GLU A 9 -9.61 -6.26 8.12
CA GLU A 9 -9.54 -5.07 8.94
C GLU A 9 -8.44 -4.12 8.45
N ASN A 10 -7.22 -4.63 8.25
CA ASN A 10 -6.10 -3.77 7.86
C ASN A 10 -6.27 -3.17 6.47
N VAL A 11 -6.84 -3.92 5.51
CA VAL A 11 -7.16 -3.36 4.19
C VAL A 11 -8.15 -2.20 4.28
N ARG A 12 -9.13 -2.28 5.20
CA ARG A 12 -10.13 -1.20 5.41
C ARG A 12 -9.51 0.04 6.07
N LYS A 13 -8.55 -0.15 6.98
CA LYS A 13 -7.82 0.93 7.65
C LYS A 13 -6.74 1.56 6.76
N CYS A 14 -6.26 0.83 5.77
CA CYS A 14 -5.20 1.29 4.90
C CYS A 14 -5.68 2.39 3.94
N MET A 15 -4.92 3.48 3.84
CA MET A 15 -5.25 4.61 2.97
C MET A 15 -4.27 4.77 1.80
N CYS A 16 -3.50 3.74 1.45
CA CYS A 16 -2.46 3.83 0.40
C CYS A 16 -3.02 4.27 -0.97
N THR A 17 -4.23 3.85 -1.35
CA THR A 17 -4.88 4.31 -2.59
C THR A 17 -5.26 5.80 -2.57
N LYS A 18 -5.32 6.42 -1.40
CA LYS A 18 -5.59 7.86 -1.22
C LYS A 18 -4.31 8.67 -0.98
N CYS A 19 -3.16 8.01 -0.86
CA CYS A 19 -1.92 8.69 -0.53
C CYS A 19 -1.46 9.61 -1.67
N PRO A 20 -0.94 10.83 -1.39
CA PRO A 20 -0.47 11.76 -2.42
C PRO A 20 0.62 11.18 -3.33
N SER A 21 1.44 10.27 -2.78
CA SER A 21 2.46 9.55 -3.55
C SER A 21 1.86 8.60 -4.60
N TYR A 22 0.61 8.16 -4.41
CA TYR A 22 -0.13 7.26 -5.30
C TYR A 22 -0.92 8.02 -6.37
N THR A 23 -0.25 8.25 -7.50
CA THR A 23 -0.82 9.04 -8.59
C THR A 23 -2.04 8.38 -9.25
N LEU A 24 -2.83 9.18 -9.99
CA LEU A 24 -3.93 8.67 -10.83
C LEU A 24 -3.47 7.59 -11.81
N ILE A 25 -2.26 7.74 -12.38
CA ILE A 25 -1.67 6.74 -13.28
C ILE A 25 -1.48 5.40 -12.57
N CYS A 26 -1.05 5.41 -11.31
CA CYS A 26 -0.92 4.19 -10.53
C CYS A 26 -2.25 3.54 -10.22
N LYS A 27 -3.28 4.33 -9.87
CA LYS A 27 -4.65 3.82 -9.69
C LYS A 27 -5.11 3.07 -10.93
N VAL A 28 -4.96 3.66 -12.12
CA VAL A 28 -5.35 3.03 -13.38
C VAL A 28 -4.54 1.77 -13.67
N LYS A 29 -3.21 1.81 -13.51
CA LYS A 29 -2.33 0.64 -13.72
C LYS A 29 -2.57 -0.50 -12.72
N SER A 30 -3.11 -0.19 -11.54
CA SER A 30 -3.39 -1.16 -10.49
C SER A 30 -4.73 -1.88 -10.63
N VAL A 31 -5.62 -1.39 -11.48
CA VAL A 31 -6.86 -2.08 -11.81
C VAL A 31 -6.51 -3.20 -12.79
N PRO A 32 -6.73 -4.48 -12.44
CA PRO A 32 -6.57 -5.56 -13.41
C PRO A 32 -7.60 -5.39 -14.54
N ASP A 33 -7.22 -5.73 -15.78
CA ASP A 33 -7.98 -5.56 -17.03
C ASP A 33 -9.41 -6.18 -17.05
N LYS A 34 -9.85 -6.86 -15.99
CA LYS A 34 -11.19 -7.46 -15.87
C LYS A 34 -11.75 -7.35 -14.43
N VAL A 35 -12.73 -6.46 -14.26
CA VAL A 35 -13.85 -6.54 -13.30
C VAL A 35 -13.55 -6.27 -11.80
N SER A 36 -14.58 -5.75 -11.12
CA SER A 36 -14.74 -5.50 -9.68
C SER A 36 -13.87 -6.37 -8.77
N VAL A 37 -12.82 -5.76 -8.20
CA VAL A 37 -11.95 -6.42 -7.22
C VAL A 37 -12.78 -6.71 -5.96
N SER A 38 -13.08 -7.98 -5.75
CA SER A 38 -13.69 -8.46 -4.50
C SER A 38 -12.61 -8.59 -3.44
N PHE A 39 -13.00 -8.38 -2.19
CA PHE A 39 -12.12 -8.57 -1.04
C PHE A 39 -11.47 -9.98 -1.02
N SER A 40 -12.18 -10.98 -1.55
CA SER A 40 -11.75 -12.38 -1.65
C SER A 40 -10.50 -12.59 -2.51
N ASP A 41 -10.32 -11.77 -3.56
CA ASP A 41 -9.22 -11.92 -4.51
C ASP A 41 -7.90 -11.41 -3.92
N LEU A 42 -7.98 -10.51 -2.94
CA LEU A 42 -6.82 -10.00 -2.24
C LEU A 42 -6.17 -11.08 -1.36
N GLU A 43 -6.95 -12.01 -0.80
CA GLU A 43 -6.43 -13.13 0.01
C GLU A 43 -5.67 -14.17 -0.84
N SER A 44 -5.90 -14.18 -2.16
CA SER A 44 -5.41 -15.21 -3.08
C SER A 44 -4.22 -14.73 -3.92
N LYS A 45 -3.01 -14.78 -3.34
CA LYS A 45 -1.69 -14.78 -4.05
C LYS A 45 -1.25 -13.51 -4.82
N GLY A 46 -1.98 -12.40 -4.77
CA GLY A 46 -1.60 -11.16 -5.49
C GLY A 46 -0.91 -10.08 -4.63
N HIS A 47 -0.06 -9.27 -5.27
CA HIS A 47 0.47 -8.03 -4.68
C HIS A 47 -0.71 -7.14 -4.25
N ALA A 48 -0.68 -6.63 -3.02
CA ALA A 48 -1.77 -5.81 -2.50
C ALA A 48 -1.47 -4.33 -2.75
N GLU A 49 -1.75 -3.84 -3.96
CA GLU A 49 -1.52 -2.43 -4.32
C GLU A 49 -2.41 -1.46 -3.51
N VAL A 50 -3.37 -1.97 -2.73
CA VAL A 50 -4.13 -1.18 -1.76
C VAL A 50 -3.43 -1.02 -0.40
N MET A 51 -2.35 -1.76 -0.16
CA MET A 51 -1.61 -1.82 1.12
C MET A 51 -0.10 -1.63 0.97
N PHE A 52 0.39 -1.09 -0.14
CA PHE A 52 1.83 -1.12 -0.43
C PHE A 52 2.72 -0.45 0.65
N CYS A 53 2.35 0.71 1.20
CA CYS A 53 3.21 1.32 2.24
C CYS A 53 3.16 0.57 3.59
N ALA A 54 2.29 -0.44 3.76
CA ALA A 54 2.15 -1.22 4.99
C ALA A 54 2.63 -2.69 4.84
N TYR A 55 2.53 -3.24 3.63
CA TYR A 55 2.79 -4.65 3.34
C TYR A 55 4.07 -4.83 2.51
N GLU A 56 4.14 -4.25 1.31
CA GLU A 56 5.23 -4.45 0.35
C GLU A 56 5.35 -3.25 -0.62
N PRO A 57 6.52 -2.96 -1.21
CA PRO A 57 6.69 -1.82 -2.12
C PRO A 57 5.61 -1.76 -3.22
N SER A 58 5.22 -0.54 -3.59
CA SER A 58 4.33 -0.34 -4.73
C SER A 58 5.02 -0.82 -6.00
N ARG A 59 4.25 -1.45 -6.90
CA ARG A 59 4.76 -1.79 -8.23
C ARG A 59 4.71 -0.62 -9.21
N CYS A 60 4.08 0.48 -8.83
CA CYS A 60 3.93 1.66 -9.69
C CYS A 60 4.76 2.87 -9.23
N ILE A 61 4.93 3.05 -7.92
CA ILE A 61 5.74 4.16 -7.41
C ILE A 61 7.20 3.76 -7.52
N GLU A 62 7.94 4.42 -8.40
CA GLU A 62 9.38 4.19 -8.61
C GLU A 62 10.24 5.36 -8.11
N LYS A 63 9.63 6.53 -7.88
CA LYS A 63 10.34 7.74 -7.44
C LYS A 63 10.30 7.88 -5.93
N GLU A 64 11.40 8.34 -5.35
CA GLU A 64 11.53 8.66 -3.93
C GLU A 64 10.63 9.87 -3.55
N LYS A 65 9.35 9.60 -3.28
CA LYS A 65 8.38 10.62 -2.85
C LYS A 65 8.11 10.59 -1.34
N GLY A 66 8.58 9.55 -0.66
CA GLY A 66 8.17 9.25 0.71
C GLY A 66 6.72 8.79 0.83
N CYS A 67 6.34 8.44 2.06
CA CYS A 67 5.05 7.98 2.53
C CYS A 67 4.40 9.22 3.12
N LEU A 68 3.57 9.86 2.31
CA LEU A 68 2.88 11.09 2.65
C LEU A 68 1.50 10.79 3.26
N CYS A 69 1.33 9.59 3.80
CA CYS A 69 0.04 9.11 4.29
C CYS A 69 -0.05 9.33 5.82
N GLU A 70 0.05 10.58 6.26
CA GLU A 70 0.08 10.98 7.69
C GLU A 70 -1.19 10.59 8.48
N THR A 71 -2.28 10.36 7.75
CA THR A 71 -3.60 9.97 8.27
C THR A 71 -3.85 8.46 8.22
N CYS A 72 -2.90 7.66 7.74
CA CYS A 72 -3.05 6.21 7.68
C CYS A 72 -3.03 5.62 9.10
N GLU A 73 -4.16 5.07 9.54
CA GLU A 73 -4.30 4.48 10.88
C GLU A 73 -3.26 3.39 11.12
N LEU A 74 -3.00 2.54 10.12
CA LEU A 74 -2.01 1.47 10.19
C LEU A 74 -0.59 1.98 10.44
N PHE A 75 -0.25 3.17 9.94
CA PHE A 75 1.07 3.75 10.16
C PHE A 75 1.32 3.98 11.65
N ARG A 76 0.29 4.43 12.38
CA ARG A 76 0.34 4.64 13.83
C ARG A 76 0.21 3.34 14.60
N GLU A 77 -0.77 2.50 14.27
CA GLU A 77 -1.03 1.23 14.97
C GLU A 77 0.18 0.28 14.93
N TYR A 78 0.88 0.22 13.79
CA TYR A 78 2.04 -0.64 13.60
C TYR A 78 3.39 0.08 13.75
N ASN A 79 3.37 1.35 14.14
CA ASN A 79 4.57 2.18 14.35
C ASN A 79 5.55 2.08 13.16
N LEU A 80 5.04 2.26 11.95
CA LEU A 80 5.84 2.19 10.72
C LEU A 80 6.81 3.38 10.72
N LYS A 81 8.11 3.11 10.84
CA LYS A 81 9.17 4.12 10.87
C LYS A 81 9.86 4.15 9.51
N ASN A 82 10.16 5.34 8.99
CA ASN A 82 10.84 5.63 7.70
C ASN A 82 9.87 6.00 6.57
N SER A 83 10.09 7.15 5.95
CA SER A 83 9.17 7.66 4.93
C SER A 83 9.18 6.83 3.64
N PHE A 84 10.10 5.91 3.37
CA PHE A 84 10.22 5.33 2.01
C PHE A 84 9.59 3.94 1.81
N TYR A 85 8.61 3.55 2.63
CA TYR A 85 7.95 2.24 2.55
C TYR A 85 7.37 1.87 1.19
N CYS A 86 6.95 2.88 0.43
CA CYS A 86 6.25 2.67 -0.81
C CYS A 86 7.20 2.27 -1.96
N ILE A 87 8.52 2.40 -1.79
CA ILE A 87 9.56 2.00 -2.76
C ILE A 87 10.53 0.94 -2.22
N VAL A 88 10.70 0.86 -0.89
CA VAL A 88 11.59 -0.11 -0.22
C VAL A 88 10.83 -0.77 0.92
N ALA A 89 10.87 -2.11 0.97
CA ALA A 89 10.21 -2.86 2.03
C ALA A 89 10.87 -2.54 3.38
N GLY A 90 10.12 -2.07 4.36
CA GLY A 90 10.69 -1.60 5.64
C GLY A 90 11.14 -0.12 5.62
N GLY A 91 11.02 0.55 4.46
CA GLY A 91 11.49 1.92 4.26
C GLY A 91 13.01 2.02 4.07
N LYS A 92 13.51 3.25 3.97
CA LYS A 92 14.93 3.60 3.79
C LYS A 92 15.39 4.34 5.05
N LEU A 93 16.54 3.94 5.59
CA LEU A 93 17.20 4.58 6.74
C LEU A 93 17.69 5.99 6.40
#